data_AF-A0A7C2D5N9-F1
#
_entry.id   AF-A0A7C2D5N9-F1
#
_cell.length_a   1.000
_cell.length_b   1.000
_cell.length_c   1.000
_cell.angle_alpha   90.00
_cell.angle_beta   90.00
_cell.angle_gamma   90.00
#
_symmetry.space_group_name_H-M   'P 1'
#
loop_
_entity.id
_entity.type
_entity.pdbx_description
1 polymer ?
#
loop_
_entity_poly.entity_id
_entity_poly.type
_entity_poly.pdbx_seq_one_letter_code
_entity_poly.pdbx_strand_id
1 'polypeptide(L)'
;MVSIEEPWSYMFSEEYDMLEWNLAHIASHAELAMLLAPRPFLVERGHRDGVGIDEWVLAEYARVRRFYDEMGIGERTAIALFNGPHRVDGAEAVRFLRRWVAEK
;
A
#
# COMPACT_ATOMS: atom_id res chain seq x y z
N MET A 1 -2.79 -10.78 -4.98
CA MET A 1 -2.28 -11.87 -4.11
C MET A 1 -3.19 -13.08 -4.22
N VAL A 2 -2.62 -14.26 -4.43
CA VAL A 2 -3.37 -15.50 -4.68
C VAL A 2 -3.00 -16.51 -3.61
N SER A 3 -3.99 -16.89 -2.79
CA SER A 3 -3.90 -17.97 -1.80
C SER A 3 -5.16 -18.82 -1.86
N ILE A 4 -5.06 -20.11 -1.55
CA ILE A 4 -6.23 -20.99 -1.38
C ILE A 4 -6.72 -21.03 0.08
N GLU A 5 -5.95 -20.46 1.01
CA GLU A 5 -6.25 -20.47 2.45
C GLU A 5 -6.91 -19.17 2.90
N GLU A 6 -6.60 -18.06 2.21
CA GLU A 6 -7.10 -16.74 2.61
C GLU A 6 -8.42 -16.40 1.94
N PRO A 7 -9.48 -16.08 2.69
CA PRO A 7 -10.81 -15.82 2.15
C PRO A 7 -10.89 -14.53 1.31
N TRP A 8 -9.94 -13.60 1.48
CA TRP A 8 -9.80 -12.38 0.67
C TRP A 8 -8.88 -12.54 -0.54
N SER A 9 -8.45 -13.77 -0.84
CA SER A 9 -7.72 -14.07 -2.08
C SER A 9 -8.57 -13.76 -3.31
N TYR A 10 -7.94 -13.25 -4.37
CA TYR A 10 -8.61 -12.95 -5.64
C TYR A 10 -9.21 -14.19 -6.33
N MET A 11 -8.91 -15.40 -5.87
CA MET A 11 -9.63 -16.61 -6.30
C MET A 11 -11.10 -16.63 -5.85
N PHE A 12 -11.42 -15.88 -4.79
CA PHE A 12 -12.71 -15.89 -4.12
C PHE A 12 -13.46 -14.56 -4.23
N SER A 13 -12.85 -13.51 -4.81
CA SER A 13 -13.48 -12.22 -5.06
C SER A 13 -13.54 -11.87 -6.56
N GLU A 14 -14.58 -11.14 -6.96
CA GLU A 14 -14.68 -10.57 -8.30
C GLU A 14 -13.98 -9.21 -8.33
N GLU A 15 -12.82 -9.13 -8.98
CA GLU A 15 -12.08 -7.89 -9.15
C GLU A 15 -12.14 -7.40 -10.60
N TYR A 16 -12.62 -6.17 -10.82
CA TYR A 16 -12.92 -5.63 -12.15
C TYR A 16 -11.67 -5.21 -12.97
N ASP A 17 -10.48 -5.11 -12.39
CA ASP A 17 -9.29 -4.61 -13.11
C ASP A 17 -7.93 -5.08 -12.52
N MET A 18 -7.87 -6.34 -12.06
CA MET A 18 -6.66 -6.92 -11.44
C MET A 18 -5.89 -7.82 -12.41
N LEU A 19 -5.09 -7.21 -13.28
CA LEU A 19 -4.26 -7.89 -14.28
C LEU A 19 -2.89 -8.32 -13.72
N GLU A 20 -2.86 -9.36 -12.88
CA GLU A 20 -1.64 -9.82 -12.18
C GLU A 20 -0.97 -11.07 -12.78
N TRP A 21 -1.20 -11.41 -14.06
CA TRP A 21 -0.63 -12.64 -14.66
C TRP A 21 0.90 -12.70 -14.51
N ASN A 22 1.40 -13.76 -13.86
CA ASN A 22 2.82 -14.00 -13.57
C ASN A 22 3.53 -12.88 -12.77
N LEU A 23 2.79 -11.94 -12.18
CA LEU A 23 3.36 -10.86 -11.37
C LEU A 23 4.02 -11.40 -10.10
N ALA A 24 3.31 -12.28 -9.37
CA ALA A 24 3.75 -12.82 -8.08
C ALA A 24 5.04 -13.67 -8.16
N HIS A 25 5.46 -14.09 -9.36
CA HIS A 25 6.73 -14.80 -9.58
C HIS A 25 7.93 -13.84 -9.67
N ILE A 26 7.67 -12.57 -10.01
CA ILE A 26 8.71 -11.58 -10.33
C ILE A 26 8.79 -10.49 -9.25
N ALA A 27 7.64 -10.08 -8.72
CA ALA A 27 7.53 -8.94 -7.84
C ALA A 27 6.32 -9.06 -6.90
N SER A 28 6.33 -8.22 -5.87
CA SER A 28 5.23 -8.02 -4.93
C SER A 28 4.78 -6.56 -4.91
N HIS A 29 3.85 -6.20 -4.03
CA HIS A 29 3.31 -4.84 -3.98
C HIS A 29 4.38 -3.82 -3.58
N ALA A 30 5.38 -4.25 -2.80
CA ALA A 30 6.51 -3.42 -2.42
C ALA A 30 7.29 -2.93 -3.65
N GLU A 31 7.67 -3.81 -4.59
CA GLU A 31 8.38 -3.39 -5.80
C GLU A 31 7.55 -2.46 -6.68
N LEU A 32 6.24 -2.71 -6.79
CA LEU A 32 5.35 -1.82 -7.54
C LEU A 32 5.29 -0.42 -6.90
N ALA A 33 5.20 -0.35 -5.57
CA ALA A 33 5.24 0.90 -4.83
C ALA A 33 6.59 1.62 -4.97
N MET A 34 7.70 0.89 -5.05
CA MET A 34 9.03 1.46 -5.26
C MET A 34 9.15 2.19 -6.61
N LEU A 35 8.42 1.77 -7.65
CA LEU A 35 8.38 2.46 -8.95
C LEU A 35 7.81 3.88 -8.89
N LEU A 36 7.14 4.26 -7.79
CA LEU A 36 6.69 5.64 -7.62
C LEU A 36 7.84 6.59 -7.30
N ALA A 37 8.94 6.12 -6.72
CA ALA A 37 10.06 6.97 -6.35
C ALA A 37 10.59 7.77 -7.56
N PRO A 38 10.98 9.05 -7.39
CA PRO A 38 11.08 9.79 -6.12
C PRO A 38 9.79 10.55 -5.74
N ARG A 39 8.64 10.21 -6.34
CA ARG A 39 7.36 10.85 -6.01
C ARG A 39 6.89 10.43 -4.62
N PRO A 40 6.15 11.30 -3.92
CA PRO A 40 5.54 10.95 -2.65
C PRO A 40 4.58 9.77 -2.78
N PHE A 41 4.62 8.84 -1.82
CA PHE A 41 3.77 7.67 -1.75
C PHE A 41 3.18 7.49 -0.34
N LEU A 42 1.88 7.21 -0.24
CA LEU A 42 1.22 6.97 1.04
C LEU A 42 0.30 5.76 0.93
N VAL A 43 0.35 4.90 1.94
CA VAL A 43 -0.56 3.76 2.12
C VAL A 43 -1.55 4.08 3.24
N GLU A 44 -2.82 3.76 3.05
CA GLU A 44 -3.82 3.74 4.14
C GLU A 44 -4.20 2.30 4.47
N ARG A 45 -4.35 1.98 5.76
CA ARG A 45 -4.75 0.66 6.23
C ARG A 45 -5.71 0.75 7.41
N GLY A 46 -6.91 0.22 7.22
CA GLY A 46 -7.87 -0.01 8.29
C GLY A 46 -7.68 -1.37 8.94
N HIS A 47 -7.59 -1.44 10.27
CA HIS A 47 -7.35 -2.70 11.00
C HIS A 47 -8.44 -3.78 10.80
N ARG A 48 -9.65 -3.40 10.34
CA ARG A 48 -10.76 -4.32 10.04
C ARG A 48 -11.14 -4.31 8.56
N ASP A 49 -10.26 -3.80 7.70
CA ASP A 49 -10.47 -3.86 6.27
C ASP A 49 -10.18 -5.28 5.77
N GLY A 50 -11.19 -5.89 5.16
CA GLY A 50 -11.20 -7.30 4.77
C GLY A 50 -10.33 -7.64 3.56
N VAL A 51 -9.72 -6.67 2.89
CA VAL A 51 -8.85 -6.91 1.72
C VAL A 51 -7.45 -7.45 2.09
N GLY A 52 -7.12 -7.53 3.39
CA GLY A 52 -5.86 -8.07 3.87
C GLY A 52 -5.70 -7.94 5.39
N ILE A 53 -4.51 -8.29 5.89
CA ILE A 53 -4.15 -8.18 7.32
C ILE A 53 -2.98 -7.22 7.53
N ASP A 54 -2.87 -6.69 8.75
CA ASP A 54 -1.88 -5.68 9.08
C ASP A 54 -0.45 -6.19 8.88
N GLU A 55 -0.18 -7.43 9.28
CA GLU A 55 1.14 -8.06 9.23
C GLU A 55 1.68 -8.06 7.80
N TRP A 56 0.83 -8.35 6.82
CA TRP A 56 1.24 -8.43 5.41
C TRP A 56 1.42 -7.04 4.81
N VAL A 57 0.49 -6.12 5.06
CA VAL A 57 0.58 -4.73 4.58
C VAL A 57 1.81 -4.05 5.18
N LEU A 58 2.06 -4.24 6.49
CA LEU A 58 3.20 -3.65 7.18
C LEU A 58 4.53 -4.28 6.73
N ALA A 59 4.58 -5.59 6.47
CA ALA A 59 5.78 -6.25 5.96
C ALA A 59 6.19 -5.68 4.59
N GLU A 60 5.23 -5.52 3.67
CA GLU A 60 5.47 -4.94 2.35
C GLU A 60 5.85 -3.46 2.46
N TYR A 61 5.12 -2.68 3.27
CA TYR A 61 5.42 -1.27 3.47
C TYR A 61 6.79 -1.05 4.13
N ALA A 62 7.23 -1.91 5.04
CA ALA A 62 8.55 -1.81 5.66
C ALA A 62 9.68 -1.89 4.61
N ARG A 63 9.49 -2.69 3.55
CA ARG A 63 10.44 -2.77 2.43
C ARG A 63 10.45 -1.49 1.61
N VAL A 64 9.28 -0.92 1.32
CA VAL A 64 9.14 0.39 0.65
C VAL A 64 9.80 1.48 1.48
N ARG A 65 9.56 1.49 2.79
CA ARG A 65 10.12 2.49 3.71
C ARG A 65 11.65 2.45 3.70
N ARG A 66 12.23 1.27 3.86
CA ARG A 66 13.68 1.08 3.79
C ARG A 66 14.26 1.59 2.47
N PHE A 67 13.62 1.28 1.33
CA PHE A 67 14.04 1.75 0.02
C PHE A 67 14.06 3.29 -0.08
N TYR A 68 13.00 3.98 0.37
CA TYR A 68 12.97 5.44 0.39
C TYR A 68 13.99 6.05 1.36
N ASP A 69 14.20 5.43 2.53
CA ASP A 69 15.18 5.87 3.51
C ASP A 69 16.62 5.75 2.94
N GLU A 70 16.96 4.64 2.28
CA GLU A 70 18.25 4.42 1.62
C GLU A 70 18.51 5.40 0.46
N MET A 71 17.45 5.85 -0.22
CA MET A 71 17.51 6.90 -1.24
C MET A 71 17.63 8.32 -0.65
N GLY A 72 17.54 8.49 0.67
CA GLY A 72 17.56 9.80 1.33
C GLY A 72 16.28 10.63 1.14
N ILE A 73 15.15 9.98 0.80
CA ILE A 73 13.83 10.60 0.60
C ILE A 73 12.76 9.98 1.51
N GLY A 74 13.17 9.46 2.67
CA GLY A 74 12.31 8.75 3.62
C GLY A 74 11.08 9.54 4.07
N GLU A 75 11.15 10.87 4.05
CA GLU A 75 10.04 11.77 4.39
C GLU A 75 8.94 11.81 3.33
N ARG A 76 9.22 11.31 2.11
CA ARG A 76 8.28 11.21 0.99
C ARG A 76 7.44 9.94 1.02
N THR A 77 7.59 9.08 2.03
CA THR A 77 6.74 7.90 2.19
C THR A 77 6.15 7.81 3.59
N ALA A 78 4.88 7.41 3.67
CA ALA A 78 4.15 7.28 4.92
C ALA A 78 3.11 6.15 4.85
N ILE A 79 2.74 5.62 6.02
CA ILE A 79 1.60 4.72 6.19
C ILE A 79 0.67 5.30 7.24
N ALA A 80 -0.63 5.30 6.95
CA ALA A 80 -1.68 5.74 7.84
C ALA A 80 -2.49 4.53 8.31
N LEU A 81 -2.53 4.32 9.62
CA LEU A 81 -3.29 3.25 10.26
C LEU A 81 -4.54 3.82 10.92
N PHE A 82 -5.68 3.15 10.78
CA PHE A 82 -6.91 3.55 11.46
C PHE A 82 -7.76 2.37 11.93
N ASN A 83 -8.56 2.62 12.95
CA ASN A 83 -9.53 1.66 13.48
C ASN A 83 -10.82 1.69 12.66
N GLY A 84 -10.92 0.90 11.59
CA GLY A 84 -12.13 0.87 10.77
C GLY A 84 -12.19 -0.27 9.76
N PRO A 85 -13.38 -0.48 9.15
CA PRO A 85 -13.57 -1.42 8.04
C PRO A 85 -13.03 -0.83 6.72
N HIS A 86 -13.34 -1.48 5.60
CA HIS A 86 -13.01 -1.02 4.25
C HIS A 86 -13.56 0.38 3.95
N ARG A 87 -12.68 1.38 3.90
CA ARG A 87 -13.01 2.78 3.56
C ARG A 87 -11.73 3.59 3.32
N VAL A 88 -11.91 4.76 2.71
CA VAL A 88 -10.92 5.85 2.75
C VAL A 88 -11.09 6.61 4.07
N ASP A 89 -10.03 6.70 4.89
CA ASP A 89 -10.06 7.47 6.15
C ASP A 89 -9.69 8.94 5.90
N GLY A 90 -8.62 9.17 5.14
CA GLY A 90 -8.29 10.47 4.56
C GLY A 90 -7.66 11.48 5.53
N ALA A 91 -7.69 11.24 6.84
CA ALA A 91 -7.16 12.19 7.82
C ALA A 91 -5.65 12.47 7.61
N GLU A 92 -4.84 11.42 7.50
CA GLU A 92 -3.42 11.53 7.16
C GLU A 92 -3.19 11.80 5.67
N ALA A 93 -3.97 11.18 4.77
CA ALA A 93 -3.81 11.36 3.33
C ALA A 93 -3.97 12.82 2.92
N VAL A 94 -4.96 13.55 3.46
CA VAL A 94 -5.14 14.98 3.18
C VAL A 94 -3.95 15.82 3.67
N ARG A 95 -3.39 15.50 4.84
CA ARG A 95 -2.17 16.18 5.34
C ARG A 95 -0.97 15.92 4.43
N PHE A 96 -0.80 14.68 4.00
CA PHE A 96 0.29 14.26 3.12
C PHE A 96 0.18 14.93 1.74
N LEU A 97 -1.01 14.93 1.14
CA LEU A 97 -1.29 15.61 -0.12
C LEU A 97 -1.04 17.12 -0.02
N ARG A 98 -1.44 17.78 1.07
CA ARG A 98 -1.14 19.20 1.28
C ARG A 98 0.36 19.49 1.35
N ARG A 99 1.15 18.57 1.93
CA ARG A 99 2.61 18.74 2.03
C ARG A 99 3.30 18.62 0.66
N TRP A 100 2.81 17.75 -0.21
CA TRP A 100 3.56 17.34 -1.40
C TRP A 100 2.93 17.67 -2.75
N VAL A 101 1.62 17.92 -2.80
CA VAL A 101 0.84 18.15 -4.04
C VAL A 101 0.24 19.54 -4.10
N ALA A 102 -0.19 20.11 -2.96
CA ALA A 102 -0.74 21.47 -2.97
C ALA A 102 0.29 22.44 -3.57
N GLU A 103 -0.16 23.24 -4.53
CA GLU A 103 0.67 24.21 -5.25
C GLU A 103 1.49 25.05 -4.24
N LYS A 104 2.79 25.21 -4.55
CA LYS A 104 3.59 26.25 -3.91
C LYS A 104 3.17 27.62 -4.40
#